data_AF-A0A846PHI9-F1
#
_entry.id   AF-A0A846PHI9-F1
#
_cell.length_a   1.000
_cell.length_b   1.000
_cell.length_c   1.000
_cell.angle_alpha   90.00
_cell.angle_beta   90.00
_cell.angle_gamma   90.00
#
_symmetry.space_group_name_H-M   'P 1'
#
loop_
_entity.id
_entity.type
_entity.pdbx_description
1 polymer ?
#
loop_
_entity_poly.entity_id
_entity_poly.type
_entity_poly.pdbx_seq_one_letter_code
_entity_poly.pdbx_strand_id
1 'polypeptide(L)'
;NIRCIMCPNQSLSSHQTGHMPIERFQKIVDDIGPYVNNISICHRGEPLLHKGLCEMIEYCSGRGLNTSIHTNAVLLTEDLSHRLIRSGLSAISFSFDGYTKKAYESIRVGSKFEAVLTNIRQFLRIKREMKSKSPHTTIQIIEFESFREAQDVEQKQKFIQLFDGLPVDRIYVKRAHN
;
A
#
# COMPACT_ATOMS: atom_id res chain seq x y z
N ASN A 1 7.19 -9.87 -4.00
CA ASN A 1 6.96 -10.87 -2.93
C ASN A 1 5.69 -11.69 -3.16
N ILE A 2 4.66 -11.17 -3.86
CA ILE A 2 3.45 -11.93 -4.24
C ILE A 2 3.28 -11.97 -5.77
N ARG A 3 2.39 -12.83 -6.29
CA ARG A 3 2.16 -13.07 -7.74
C ARG A 3 0.70 -12.80 -8.15
N CYS A 4 0.24 -11.55 -7.98
CA CYS A 4 -1.16 -11.21 -8.28
C CYS A 4 -1.51 -11.45 -9.75
N ILE A 5 -2.71 -11.96 -10.04
CA ILE A 5 -3.13 -12.41 -11.37
C ILE A 5 -3.09 -11.30 -12.45
N MET A 6 -3.31 -10.04 -12.06
CA MET A 6 -3.33 -8.88 -12.96
C MET A 6 -1.97 -8.17 -13.06
N CYS A 7 -0.95 -8.62 -12.31
CA CYS A 7 0.29 -7.87 -12.18
C CYS A 7 1.12 -7.93 -13.48
N PRO A 8 1.45 -6.79 -14.10
CA PRO A 8 2.27 -6.78 -15.32
C PRO A 8 3.73 -7.19 -15.07
N ASN A 9 4.13 -7.29 -13.79
CA ASN A 9 5.50 -7.60 -13.39
C ASN A 9 5.78 -9.11 -13.28
N GLN A 10 4.82 -9.99 -13.59
CA GLN A 10 5.00 -11.45 -13.45
C GLN A 10 6.14 -12.00 -14.34
N SER A 11 6.40 -11.34 -15.47
CA SER A 11 7.42 -11.74 -16.45
C SER A 11 8.79 -11.10 -16.23
N LEU A 12 8.95 -10.24 -15.22
CA LEU A 12 10.24 -9.60 -14.95
C LEU A 12 11.24 -10.62 -14.41
N SER A 13 12.38 -10.73 -15.08
CA SER A 13 13.53 -11.52 -14.62
C SER A 13 14.26 -10.82 -13.46
N SER A 14 15.05 -11.59 -12.71
CA SER A 14 15.90 -11.06 -11.63
C SER A 14 16.81 -9.91 -12.10
N HIS A 15 17.36 -10.01 -13.31
CA HIS A 15 18.21 -8.97 -13.92
C HIS A 15 17.46 -7.66 -14.23
N GLN A 16 16.13 -7.70 -14.33
CA GLN A 16 15.28 -6.52 -14.55
C GLN A 16 14.71 -5.96 -13.25
N THR A 17 15.07 -6.55 -12.10
CA THR A 17 14.60 -6.13 -10.77
C THR A 17 15.78 -5.70 -9.92
N GLY A 18 15.56 -4.73 -9.03
CA GLY A 18 16.59 -4.25 -8.12
C GLY A 18 16.06 -3.18 -7.19
N HIS A 19 16.90 -2.79 -6.23
CA HIS A 19 16.63 -1.69 -5.31
C HIS A 19 17.38 -0.46 -5.78
N MET A 20 16.70 0.68 -5.85
CA MET A 20 17.32 1.95 -6.22
C MET A 20 18.22 2.41 -5.06
N PRO A 21 19.53 2.65 -5.27
CA PRO A 21 20.38 3.23 -4.24
C PRO A 21 19.82 4.57 -3.78
N ILE A 22 19.95 4.87 -2.49
CA ILE A 22 19.34 6.06 -1.92
C ILE A 22 19.91 7.34 -2.53
N GLU A 23 21.21 7.36 -2.84
CA GLU A 23 21.90 8.49 -3.45
C GLU A 23 21.31 8.84 -4.82
N ARG A 24 20.91 7.80 -5.58
CA ARG A 24 20.25 7.98 -6.88
C ARG A 24 18.84 8.53 -6.71
N PHE A 25 18.10 8.04 -5.71
CA PHE A 25 16.78 8.57 -5.38
C PHE A 25 16.85 10.04 -4.96
N GLN A 26 17.77 10.37 -4.06
CA GLN A 26 18.02 11.74 -3.58
C GLN A 26 18.32 12.69 -4.74
N LYS A 27 19.22 12.30 -5.65
CA LYS A 27 19.51 13.10 -6.85
C LYS A 27 18.25 13.36 -7.69
N ILE A 28 17.43 12.33 -7.94
CA ILE A 28 16.17 12.50 -8.68
C ILE A 28 15.24 13.48 -7.95
N VAL A 29 15.12 13.36 -6.63
CA VAL A 29 14.28 14.25 -5.81
C VAL A 29 14.78 15.68 -5.84
N ASP A 30 16.09 15.92 -5.75
CA ASP A 30 16.66 17.26 -5.86
C ASP A 30 16.42 17.87 -7.25
N ASP A 31 16.52 17.06 -8.32
CA ASP A 31 16.29 17.52 -9.70
C ASP A 31 14.82 17.90 -9.96
N ILE A 32 13.85 17.13 -9.42
CA ILE A 32 12.41 17.34 -9.68
C ILE A 32 11.70 18.16 -8.60
N GLY A 33 12.26 18.25 -7.39
CA GLY A 33 11.63 18.80 -6.20
C GLY A 33 11.05 20.21 -6.37
N PRO A 34 11.73 21.14 -7.06
CA PRO A 34 11.19 22.48 -7.33
C PRO A 34 9.92 22.49 -8.19
N TYR A 35 9.60 21.40 -8.90
CA TYR A 35 8.52 21.33 -9.89
C TYR A 35 7.34 20.46 -9.45
N VAL A 36 7.45 19.76 -8.32
CA VAL A 36 6.44 18.80 -7.87
C VAL A 36 6.11 18.98 -6.40
N ASN A 37 4.87 18.69 -6.02
CA ASN A 37 4.43 18.71 -4.62
C ASN A 37 4.22 17.32 -4.02
N ASN A 38 4.15 16.28 -4.87
CA ASN A 38 3.88 14.91 -4.46
C ASN A 38 4.71 13.91 -5.26
N ILE A 39 5.35 12.99 -4.56
CA ILE A 39 6.14 11.90 -5.13
C ILE A 39 5.47 10.59 -4.76
N SER A 40 5.02 9.84 -5.77
CA SER A 40 4.51 8.50 -5.55
C SER A 40 5.66 7.49 -5.67
N ILE A 41 6.05 6.89 -4.54
CA ILE A 41 7.09 5.85 -4.49
C ILE A 41 6.44 4.50 -4.81
N CYS A 42 5.83 4.43 -5.99
CA CYS A 42 5.18 3.25 -6.51
C CYS A 42 5.27 3.24 -8.04
N HIS A 43 5.49 2.07 -8.62
CA HIS A 43 5.21 1.82 -10.03
C HIS A 43 5.25 0.32 -10.29
N ARG A 44 6.44 -0.27 -10.06
CA ARG A 44 6.70 -1.70 -10.21
C ARG A 44 7.29 -2.24 -8.92
N GLY A 45 6.88 -3.45 -8.54
CA GLY A 45 7.30 -4.10 -7.31
C GLY A 45 6.49 -3.69 -6.08
N GLU A 46 7.05 -3.99 -4.91
CA GLU A 46 6.45 -3.73 -3.60
C GLU A 46 7.40 -2.80 -2.81
N PRO A 47 6.98 -1.57 -2.45
CA PRO A 47 7.86 -0.61 -1.79
C PRO A 47 8.41 -1.11 -0.46
N LEU A 48 7.64 -1.90 0.31
CA LEU A 48 8.10 -2.42 1.61
C LEU A 48 9.27 -3.41 1.52
N LEU A 49 9.67 -3.84 0.32
CA LEU A 49 10.90 -4.62 0.13
C LEU A 49 12.17 -3.75 0.24
N HIS A 50 12.05 -2.44 0.07
CA HIS A 50 13.20 -1.55 0.06
C HIS A 50 13.63 -1.17 1.49
N LYS A 51 14.80 -1.64 1.93
CA LYS A 51 15.32 -1.40 3.29
C LYS A 51 15.42 0.10 3.66
N GLY A 52 15.74 0.94 2.68
CA GLY A 52 15.83 2.41 2.82
C GLY A 52 14.52 3.17 2.59
N LEU A 53 13.36 2.51 2.50
CA LEU A 53 12.09 3.20 2.18
C LEU A 53 11.78 4.34 3.14
N CYS A 54 11.93 4.13 4.46
CA CYS A 54 11.63 5.16 5.45
C CYS A 54 12.57 6.36 5.31
N GLU A 55 13.85 6.13 5.02
CA GLU A 55 14.85 7.17 4.80
C GLU A 55 14.55 7.98 3.53
N MET A 56 14.09 7.32 2.46
CA MET A 56 13.61 7.98 1.24
C MET A 56 12.40 8.88 1.52
N ILE A 57 11.46 8.41 2.35
CA ILE A 57 10.28 9.19 2.75
C ILE A 57 10.71 10.40 3.60
N GLU A 58 11.58 10.20 4.59
CA GLU A 58 12.12 11.28 5.44
C GLU A 58 12.83 12.35 4.61
N TYR A 59 13.60 11.92 3.61
CA TYR A 59 14.32 12.83 2.72
C TYR A 59 13.38 13.75 1.92
N CYS A 60 12.26 13.21 1.42
CA CYS A 60 11.22 13.99 0.75
C CYS A 60 10.47 14.90 1.73
N SER A 61 10.09 14.37 2.89
CA SER A 61 9.35 15.11 3.93
C SER A 61 10.15 16.33 4.42
N GLY A 62 11.45 16.19 4.65
CA GLY A 62 12.35 17.28 5.02
C GLY A 62 12.48 18.39 3.97
N ARG A 63 12.04 18.15 2.73
CA ARG A 63 11.97 19.14 1.63
C ARG A 63 10.55 19.68 1.41
N GLY A 64 9.61 19.34 2.28
CA GLY A 64 8.19 19.74 2.13
C GLY A 64 7.45 18.99 1.03
N LEU A 65 8.01 17.88 0.53
CA LEU A 65 7.40 17.07 -0.54
C LEU A 65 6.50 15.99 0.07
N ASN A 66 5.28 15.87 -0.44
CA ASN A 66 4.40 14.79 -0.03
C ASN A 66 4.82 13.47 -0.66
N THR A 67 4.64 12.38 0.09
CA THR A 67 4.93 11.03 -0.42
C THR A 67 3.74 10.10 -0.30
N SER A 68 3.54 9.29 -1.34
CA SER A 68 2.52 8.24 -1.37
C SER A 68 3.10 6.89 -1.73
N ILE A 69 2.63 5.83 -1.05
CA ILE A 69 2.97 4.44 -1.38
C ILE A 69 1.71 3.59 -1.59
N HIS A 70 1.83 2.58 -2.45
CA HIS A 70 0.85 1.51 -2.58
C HIS A 70 1.52 0.20 -2.18
N THR A 71 0.95 -0.52 -1.21
CA THR A 71 1.54 -1.74 -0.65
C THR A 71 0.52 -2.87 -0.56
N ASN A 72 0.99 -4.11 -0.73
CA ASN A 72 0.24 -5.32 -0.40
C ASN A 72 0.20 -5.62 1.10
N ALA A 73 0.91 -4.86 1.92
CA ALA A 73 0.97 -4.95 3.38
C ALA A 73 1.42 -6.30 3.97
N VAL A 74 1.93 -7.23 3.15
CA VAL A 74 2.45 -8.52 3.63
C VAL A 74 3.64 -8.35 4.57
N LEU A 75 4.48 -7.34 4.32
CA LEU A 75 5.69 -7.05 5.10
C LEU A 75 5.48 -5.95 6.16
N LEU A 76 4.25 -5.51 6.37
CA LEU A 76 3.93 -4.39 7.25
C LEU A 76 3.89 -4.84 8.72
N THR A 77 5.06 -4.88 9.35
CA THR A 77 5.21 -5.21 10.77
C THR A 77 4.91 -4.01 11.66
N GLU A 78 4.83 -4.24 12.98
CA GLU A 78 4.69 -3.18 14.00
C GLU A 78 5.79 -2.12 13.90
N ASP A 79 7.05 -2.57 13.93
CA ASP A 79 8.23 -1.69 13.82
C ASP A 79 8.19 -0.87 12.53
N LEU A 80 7.92 -1.52 11.40
CA LEU A 80 7.84 -0.84 10.12
C LEU A 80 6.67 0.16 10.09
N SER A 81 5.55 -0.16 10.73
CA SER A 81 4.40 0.74 10.86
C SER A 81 4.77 2.02 11.61
N HIS A 82 5.44 1.90 12.76
CA HIS A 82 5.95 3.05 13.51
C HIS A 82 6.93 3.88 12.68
N ARG A 83 7.87 3.24 11.99
CA ARG A 83 8.87 3.92 11.16
C ARG A 83 8.24 4.66 9.98
N LEU A 84 7.26 4.05 9.28
CA LEU A 84 6.53 4.69 8.19
C LEU A 84 5.71 5.90 8.64
N ILE A 85 5.12 5.86 9.83
CA ILE A 85 4.36 6.99 10.37
C ILE A 85 5.33 8.12 10.77
N ARG A 86 6.44 7.78 11.45
CA ARG A 86 7.47 8.75 11.87
C ARG A 86 8.23 9.38 10.72
N SER A 87 8.38 8.66 9.60
CA SER A 87 9.12 9.16 8.44
C SER A 87 8.45 10.37 7.76
N GLY A 88 7.20 10.67 8.12
CA GLY A 88 6.43 11.75 7.50
C GLY A 88 5.73 11.32 6.21
N LEU A 89 5.43 10.02 6.06
CA LEU A 89 4.65 9.53 4.93
C LEU A 89 3.30 10.27 4.84
N SER A 90 2.97 10.83 3.67
CA SER A 90 1.75 11.61 3.50
C SER A 90 0.53 10.74 3.22
N ALA A 91 0.69 9.66 2.44
CA ALA A 91 -0.39 8.74 2.11
C ALA A 91 0.07 7.28 1.96
N ILE A 92 -0.78 6.36 2.41
CA ILE A 92 -0.59 4.92 2.24
C ILE A 92 -1.86 4.29 1.69
N SER A 93 -1.71 3.55 0.59
CA SER A 93 -2.78 2.75 0.02
C SER A 93 -2.49 1.26 0.20
N PHE A 94 -3.41 0.58 0.87
CA PHE A 94 -3.40 -0.86 1.04
C PHE A 94 -4.15 -1.52 -0.11
N SER A 95 -3.43 -2.32 -0.88
CA SER A 95 -3.97 -3.12 -1.97
C SER A 95 -4.66 -4.37 -1.44
N PHE A 96 -5.99 -4.37 -1.42
CA PHE A 96 -6.80 -5.44 -0.85
C PHE A 96 -7.95 -5.83 -1.79
N ASP A 97 -7.64 -6.64 -2.81
CA ASP A 97 -8.63 -6.99 -3.84
C ASP A 97 -9.45 -8.21 -3.44
N GLY A 98 -10.73 -8.02 -3.14
CA GLY A 98 -11.66 -9.09 -2.79
C GLY A 98 -12.23 -8.93 -1.38
N TYR A 99 -13.55 -9.08 -1.26
CA TYR A 99 -14.28 -8.91 0.01
C TYR A 99 -14.27 -10.18 0.87
N THR A 100 -13.94 -11.33 0.29
CA THR A 100 -13.85 -12.62 0.97
C THR A 100 -12.44 -13.19 0.88
N LYS A 101 -12.09 -14.08 1.81
CA LYS A 101 -10.83 -14.83 1.79
C LYS A 101 -10.61 -15.54 0.45
N LYS A 102 -11.64 -16.22 -0.07
CA LYS A 102 -11.56 -16.96 -1.33
C LYS A 102 -11.24 -16.03 -2.50
N ALA A 103 -11.97 -14.93 -2.64
CA ALA A 103 -11.72 -13.96 -3.71
C ALA A 103 -10.32 -13.37 -3.59
N TYR A 104 -9.94 -12.89 -2.39
CA TYR A 104 -8.64 -12.27 -2.15
C TYR A 104 -7.47 -13.20 -2.46
N GLU A 105 -7.47 -14.42 -1.92
CA GLU A 105 -6.33 -15.34 -2.07
C GLU A 105 -6.22 -15.87 -3.51
N SER A 106 -7.33 -15.90 -4.26
CA SER A 106 -7.32 -16.22 -5.69
C SER A 106 -6.74 -15.10 -6.56
N ILE A 107 -6.91 -13.84 -6.16
CA ILE A 107 -6.42 -12.66 -6.89
C ILE A 107 -4.97 -12.33 -6.50
N ARG A 108 -4.70 -12.25 -5.20
CA ARG A 108 -3.42 -11.84 -4.60
C ARG A 108 -2.58 -13.06 -4.20
N VAL A 109 -2.28 -13.92 -5.18
CA VAL A 109 -1.57 -15.21 -4.97
C VAL A 109 -0.26 -15.03 -4.20
N GLY A 110 -0.06 -15.84 -3.17
CA GLY A 110 1.08 -15.76 -2.25
C GLY A 110 0.86 -14.82 -1.06
N SER A 111 -0.32 -14.21 -0.96
CA SER A 111 -0.78 -13.47 0.22
C SER A 111 -1.87 -14.26 0.97
N LYS A 112 -2.02 -14.01 2.27
CA LYS A 112 -3.07 -14.60 3.11
C LYS A 112 -4.00 -13.52 3.62
N PHE A 113 -5.31 -13.67 3.42
CA PHE A 113 -6.32 -12.66 3.75
C PHE A 113 -6.21 -12.18 5.20
N GLU A 114 -6.23 -13.12 6.15
CA GLU A 114 -6.24 -12.81 7.58
C GLU A 114 -4.94 -12.16 8.07
N ALA A 115 -3.80 -12.59 7.50
CA ALA A 115 -2.50 -12.04 7.87
C ALA A 115 -2.40 -10.57 7.43
N VAL A 116 -2.79 -10.27 6.18
CA VAL A 116 -2.77 -8.89 5.68
C VAL A 116 -3.79 -8.01 6.39
N LEU A 117 -5.00 -8.53 6.65
CA LEU A 117 -6.00 -7.82 7.45
C LEU A 117 -5.45 -7.47 8.83
N THR A 118 -4.77 -8.41 9.49
CA THR A 118 -4.12 -8.19 10.79
C THR A 118 -3.07 -7.09 10.71
N ASN A 119 -2.18 -7.14 9.72
CA ASN A 119 -1.14 -6.12 9.51
C ASN A 119 -1.72 -4.72 9.29
N ILE A 120 -2.75 -4.59 8.44
CA ILE A 120 -3.41 -3.30 8.18
C ILE A 120 -4.10 -2.78 9.45
N ARG A 121 -4.83 -3.63 10.18
CA ARG A 121 -5.48 -3.24 11.44
C ARG A 121 -4.46 -2.81 12.50
N GLN A 122 -3.31 -3.48 12.57
CA GLN A 122 -2.21 -3.09 13.45
C GLN A 122 -1.66 -1.71 13.09
N PHE A 123 -1.36 -1.45 11.81
CA PHE A 123 -0.92 -0.14 11.35
C PHE A 123 -1.92 0.97 11.72
N LEU A 124 -3.21 0.73 11.50
CA LEU A 124 -4.28 1.69 11.80
C LEU A 124 -4.42 1.97 13.31
N ARG A 125 -4.25 0.96 14.15
CA ARG A 125 -4.22 1.12 15.62
C ARG A 125 -3.03 1.98 16.04
N ILE A 126 -1.84 1.69 15.52
CA ILE A 126 -0.62 2.47 15.80
C ILE A 126 -0.80 3.93 15.38
N LYS A 127 -1.33 4.20 14.18
CA LYS A 127 -1.63 5.57 13.71
C LYS A 127 -2.51 6.31 14.72
N ARG A 128 -3.56 5.67 15.25
CA ARG A 128 -4.43 6.25 16.28
C ARG A 128 -3.71 6.49 17.59
N GLU A 129 -2.98 5.51 18.10
CA GLU A 129 -2.27 5.59 19.38
C GLU A 129 -1.22 6.71 19.38
N MET A 130 -0.52 6.85 18.25
CA MET A 130 0.40 7.96 18.00
C MET A 130 -0.30 9.30 17.77
N LYS A 131 -1.64 9.34 17.72
CA LYS A 131 -2.46 10.51 17.38
C LYS A 131 -2.03 11.18 16.07
N SER A 132 -1.54 10.37 15.13
CA SER A 132 -0.97 10.88 13.88
C SER A 132 -2.06 11.21 12.87
N LYS A 133 -1.99 12.42 12.29
CA LYS A 133 -2.88 12.85 11.20
C LYS A 133 -2.45 12.28 9.83
N SER A 134 -1.20 11.89 9.70
CA SER A 134 -0.61 11.27 8.50
C SER A 134 -0.05 9.88 8.82
N PRO A 135 0.04 8.98 7.83
CA PRO A 135 -0.43 9.13 6.45
C PRO A 135 -1.95 9.06 6.32
N HIS A 136 -2.49 9.67 5.26
CA HIS A 136 -3.85 9.39 4.79
C HIS A 136 -3.95 7.92 4.37
N THR A 137 -4.88 7.16 4.94
CA THR A 137 -5.00 5.71 4.77
C THR A 137 -6.13 5.37 3.81
N THR A 138 -5.80 4.67 2.73
CA THR A 138 -6.77 4.19 1.75
C THR A 138 -6.76 2.67 1.65
N ILE A 139 -7.91 2.03 1.80
CA ILE A 139 -8.10 0.64 1.36
C ILE A 139 -8.50 0.69 -0.12
N GLN A 140 -7.62 0.23 -1.01
CA GLN A 140 -7.89 0.20 -2.44
C GLN A 140 -8.23 -1.23 -2.88
N ILE A 141 -9.34 -1.35 -3.60
CA ILE A 141 -9.91 -2.61 -4.07
C ILE A 141 -10.10 -2.51 -5.58
N ILE A 142 -9.56 -3.46 -6.33
CA ILE A 142 -9.89 -3.64 -7.74
C ILE A 142 -10.96 -4.74 -7.83
N GLU A 143 -12.13 -4.38 -8.32
CA GLU A 143 -13.22 -5.30 -8.63
C GLU A 143 -13.01 -5.91 -10.02
N PHE A 144 -12.95 -7.23 -10.04
CA PHE A 144 -12.84 -8.05 -11.24
C PHE A 144 -14.19 -8.70 -11.53
N GLU A 145 -14.64 -8.64 -12.78
CA GLU A 145 -15.94 -9.17 -13.18
C GLU A 145 -16.08 -10.67 -12.89
N SER A 146 -15.01 -11.45 -13.11
CA SER A 146 -14.95 -12.89 -12.84
C SER A 146 -15.12 -13.28 -11.36
N PHE A 147 -15.04 -12.32 -10.45
CA PHE A 147 -15.19 -12.53 -9.01
C PHE A 147 -16.39 -11.78 -8.42
N ARG A 148 -17.27 -11.25 -9.28
CA ARG A 148 -18.53 -10.64 -8.83
C ARG A 148 -19.52 -11.73 -8.50
N GLU A 149 -19.85 -11.86 -7.21
CA GLU A 149 -20.87 -12.79 -6.74
C GLU A 149 -22.19 -12.03 -6.52
N ALA A 150 -23.33 -12.72 -6.61
CA ALA A 150 -24.64 -12.12 -6.32
C ALA A 150 -24.74 -11.55 -4.88
N GLN A 151 -23.82 -11.94 -4.00
CA GLN A 151 -23.70 -11.50 -2.60
C GLN A 151 -22.70 -10.35 -2.39
N ASP A 152 -22.17 -9.74 -3.46
CA ASP A 152 -21.12 -8.71 -3.39
C ASP A 152 -21.46 -7.54 -2.46
N VAL A 153 -22.73 -7.11 -2.39
CA VAL A 153 -23.14 -5.98 -1.54
C VAL A 153 -23.02 -6.32 -0.06
N GLU A 154 -23.52 -7.48 0.35
CA GLU A 154 -23.45 -7.93 1.75
C GLU A 154 -22.01 -8.25 2.15
N GLN A 155 -21.26 -8.93 1.29
CA GLN A 155 -19.85 -9.24 1.52
C GLN A 155 -19.01 -7.96 1.63
N LYS A 156 -19.26 -6.97 0.77
CA LYS A 156 -18.63 -5.65 0.86
C LYS A 156 -18.96 -4.95 2.17
N GLN A 157 -20.21 -4.97 2.61
CA GLN A 157 -20.60 -4.35 3.87
C GLN A 157 -19.89 -5.03 5.06
N LYS A 158 -19.87 -6.37 5.09
CA LYS A 158 -19.14 -7.14 6.10
C LYS A 158 -17.64 -6.83 6.07
N PHE A 159 -17.06 -6.68 4.89
CA PHE A 159 -15.66 -6.31 4.74
C PHE A 159 -15.35 -4.92 5.32
N ILE A 160 -16.19 -3.92 5.02
CA ILE A 160 -16.04 -2.56 5.55
C ILE A 160 -16.09 -2.58 7.09
N GLN A 161 -16.99 -3.37 7.67
CA GLN A 161 -17.14 -3.52 9.13
C GLN A 161 -15.87 -4.06 9.82
N LEU A 162 -14.98 -4.74 9.11
CA LEU A 162 -13.70 -5.22 9.67
C LEU A 162 -12.78 -4.06 10.11
N PHE A 163 -13.03 -2.86 9.59
CA PHE A 163 -12.28 -1.64 9.90
C PHE A 163 -13.08 -0.66 10.78
N ASP A 164 -14.25 -1.07 11.28
CA ASP A 164 -15.07 -0.21 12.15
C ASP A 164 -14.28 0.23 13.37
N GLY A 165 -14.38 1.52 13.67
CA GLY A 165 -13.62 2.13 14.74
C GLY A 165 -12.12 2.01 14.51
N LEU A 166 -11.60 2.07 13.29
CA LEU A 166 -10.19 2.30 12.94
C LEU A 166 -10.04 3.55 12.04
N PRO A 167 -8.90 4.27 12.05
CA PRO A 167 -8.71 5.49 11.27
C PRO A 167 -8.42 5.19 9.78
N VAL A 168 -9.39 4.61 9.08
CA VAL A 168 -9.38 4.50 7.61
C VAL A 168 -9.98 5.76 7.02
N ASP A 169 -9.21 6.51 6.24
CA ASP A 169 -9.69 7.78 5.68
C ASP A 169 -10.52 7.58 4.40
N ARG A 170 -10.24 6.52 3.63
CA ARG A 170 -10.96 6.22 2.39
C ARG A 170 -10.99 4.72 2.07
N ILE A 171 -12.14 4.24 1.60
CA ILE A 171 -12.23 2.95 0.89
C ILE A 171 -12.49 3.28 -0.57
N TYR A 172 -11.60 2.84 -1.46
CA TYR A 172 -11.64 3.20 -2.87
C TYR A 172 -11.73 1.94 -3.74
N VAL A 173 -12.85 1.83 -4.43
CA VAL A 173 -13.14 0.70 -5.31
C VAL A 173 -12.97 1.14 -6.76
N LYS A 174 -12.09 0.45 -7.48
CA LYS A 174 -11.86 0.61 -8.92
C LYS A 174 -12.42 -0.60 -9.65
N ARG A 175 -13.07 -0.38 -10.78
CA ARG A 175 -13.43 -1.47 -11.69
C ARG A 175 -12.24 -1.74 -12.59
N ALA A 176 -11.86 -3.01 -12.74
CA ALA A 176 -10.89 -3.38 -13.77
C ALA A 176 -11.49 -3.00 -15.13
N HIS A 177 -10.82 -2.11 -15.86
CA HIS A 177 -11.16 -1.82 -17.24
C HIS A 177 -10.40 -2.84 -18.11
N ASN A 178 -11.13 -3.56 -18.96
CA ASN A 178 -10.55 -4.38 -20.02
C ASN A 178 -9.81 -3.49 -21.03
#